data_AF-A0AAW2DDF7-F1
#
_entry.id   AF-A0AAW2DDF7-F1
#
_cell.length_a   1.000
_cell.length_b   1.000
_cell.length_c   1.000
_cell.angle_alpha   90.00
_cell.angle_beta   90.00
_cell.angle_gamma   90.00
#
_symmetry.space_group_name_H-M   'P 1'
#
loop_
_entity.id
_entity.type
_entity.pdbx_description
1 polymer ?
#
loop_
_entity_poly.entity_id
_entity_poly.type
_entity_poly.pdbx_seq_one_letter_code
_entity_poly.pdbx_strand_id
1 'polypeptide(L)'
;MEETKLINDLTPKSEVMEETKFIEDLSTRLSVYPKGNKKMNGSGHISIYLAIVDTENSWLGNLCQLQIVPVRSNTRQVLDHSRRFHDIKTEWGFHKFLSLKSFEDLSQGYLVNDCCVFGAELFVHERNAKREFLTMIKEPLNRTMPWKIENFSSLDKVTYYSKIFQVGDVKWY
;
A
#
# COMPACT_ATOMS: atom_id res chain seq x y z
N MET A 1 -17.06 0.49 19.30
CA MET A 1 -16.27 1.20 20.32
C MET A 1 -14.93 1.46 19.67
N GLU A 2 -14.61 2.73 19.47
CA GLU A 2 -13.42 3.23 18.76
C GLU A 2 -12.13 2.82 19.48
N GLU A 3 -11.06 2.55 18.73
CA GLU A 3 -9.69 2.71 19.24
C GLU A 3 -8.84 3.48 18.25
N THR A 4 -8.95 4.81 18.29
CA THR A 4 -7.93 5.70 17.76
C THR A 4 -6.73 5.67 18.72
N LYS A 5 -5.74 4.82 18.48
CA LYS A 5 -4.51 4.77 19.30
C LYS A 5 -3.51 5.80 18.78
N LEU A 6 -3.41 6.92 19.50
CA LEU A 6 -2.39 7.96 19.28
C LEU A 6 -1.00 7.41 19.61
N ILE A 7 -0.07 7.65 18.70
CA ILE A 7 1.33 7.26 18.80
C ILE A 7 2.12 8.51 19.21
N ASN A 8 2.56 8.59 20.46
CA ASN A 8 3.35 9.71 20.96
C ASN A 8 4.80 9.28 21.25
N ASP A 9 5.71 10.21 20.96
CA ASP A 9 7.12 10.32 21.37
C ASP A 9 8.16 9.43 20.65
N LEU A 10 8.59 9.89 19.47
CA LEU A 10 9.79 9.41 18.78
C LEU A 10 10.94 10.42 18.94
N THR A 11 11.92 10.13 19.80
CA THR A 11 13.19 10.88 19.91
C THR A 11 14.21 10.42 18.84
N PRO A 12 14.96 11.31 18.15
CA PRO A 12 15.75 10.92 16.98
C PRO A 12 17.21 10.58 17.32
N LYS A 13 17.60 9.31 17.13
CA LYS A 13 19.02 8.90 17.01
C LYS A 13 19.35 8.10 15.73
N SER A 14 18.37 7.86 14.85
CA SER A 14 18.53 7.10 13.60
C SER A 14 17.92 7.86 12.41
N GLU A 15 18.45 7.64 11.20
CA GLU A 15 17.90 8.24 9.94
C GLU A 15 16.42 7.86 9.69
N VAL A 16 15.97 6.80 10.36
CA VAL A 16 14.61 6.28 10.36
C VAL A 16 14.15 6.12 11.80
N MET A 17 12.92 6.52 12.10
CA MET A 17 12.26 6.24 13.37
C MET A 17 11.29 5.10 13.13
N GLU A 18 11.38 4.03 13.92
CA GLU A 18 10.54 2.85 13.75
C GLU A 18 9.82 2.48 15.03
N GLU A 19 8.59 2.02 14.89
CA GLU A 19 7.81 1.51 16.00
C GLU A 19 7.01 0.30 15.55
N THR A 20 7.00 -0.76 16.37
CA THR A 20 6.25 -1.98 16.10
C THR A 20 5.10 -2.12 17.09
N LYS A 21 3.90 -2.39 16.60
CA LYS A 21 2.68 -2.60 17.40
C LYS A 21 1.84 -3.73 16.86
N PHE A 22 1.12 -4.38 17.75
CA PHE A 22 0.04 -5.29 17.40
C PHE A 22 -1.25 -4.50 17.17
N ILE A 23 -1.85 -4.68 16.00
CA ILE A 23 -3.16 -4.10 15.63
C ILE A 23 -4.00 -5.27 15.11
N GLU A 24 -5.10 -5.58 15.80
CA GLU A 24 -6.01 -6.68 15.40
C GLU A 24 -5.26 -7.99 15.11
N ASP A 25 -4.39 -8.40 16.04
CA ASP A 25 -3.50 -9.58 15.97
C ASP A 25 -2.44 -9.57 14.86
N LEU A 26 -2.31 -8.46 14.11
CA LEU A 26 -1.24 -8.26 13.14
C LEU A 26 -0.06 -7.53 13.78
N SER A 27 1.15 -8.07 13.63
CA SER A 27 2.38 -7.34 13.96
C SER A 27 2.67 -6.33 12.86
N THR A 28 2.58 -5.05 13.19
CA THR A 28 2.76 -3.94 12.25
C THR A 28 3.96 -3.10 12.65
N ARG A 29 4.74 -2.60 11.68
CA ARG A 29 5.84 -1.67 11.90
C ARG A 29 5.60 -0.39 11.11
N LEU A 30 5.58 0.73 11.82
CA LEU A 30 5.57 2.07 11.25
C LEU A 30 7.02 2.57 11.15
N SER A 31 7.46 2.97 9.96
CA SER A 31 8.78 3.56 9.72
C SER A 31 8.63 4.98 9.18
N VAL A 32 9.17 5.96 9.89
CA VAL A 32 9.17 7.38 9.52
C VAL A 32 10.58 7.82 9.19
N TYR A 33 10.77 8.47 8.04
CA TYR A 33 12.03 9.08 7.63
C TYR A 33 11.85 10.60 7.65
N PRO A 34 12.28 11.29 8.74
CA PRO A 34 12.07 12.73 8.88
C PRO A 34 12.65 13.54 7.72
N LYS A 35 13.79 13.11 7.17
CA LYS A 35 14.47 13.79 6.04
C LYS A 35 14.24 13.08 4.70
N GLY A 36 13.30 12.14 4.67
CA GLY A 36 12.91 11.38 3.50
C GLY A 36 13.77 10.15 3.23
N ASN A 37 13.15 9.15 2.59
CA ASN A 37 13.83 7.95 2.13
C ASN A 37 14.55 8.24 0.82
N LYS A 38 15.86 8.54 0.90
CA LYS A 38 16.70 8.86 -0.27
C LYS A 38 16.71 7.76 -1.33
N LYS A 39 16.66 6.49 -0.90
CA LYS A 39 16.64 5.33 -1.83
C LYS A 39 15.39 5.31 -2.70
N MET A 40 14.29 5.88 -2.21
CA MET A 40 12.99 5.94 -2.89
C MET A 40 12.66 7.34 -3.42
N ASN A 41 13.67 8.19 -3.65
CA ASN A 41 13.51 9.57 -4.13
C ASN A 41 12.61 10.43 -3.23
N GLY A 42 12.68 10.22 -1.91
CA GLY A 42 11.90 10.95 -0.90
C GLY A 42 12.53 12.26 -0.41
N SER A 43 13.69 12.67 -0.94
CA SER A 43 14.41 13.86 -0.48
C SER A 43 13.53 15.12 -0.48
N GLY A 44 13.70 15.95 0.56
CA GLY A 44 12.91 17.19 0.73
C GLY A 44 11.50 16.96 1.29
N HIS A 45 11.16 15.71 1.64
CA HIS A 45 9.87 15.33 2.20
C HIS A 45 10.09 14.39 3.39
N ILE A 46 9.15 14.38 4.33
CA ILE A 46 8.99 13.27 5.27
C ILE A 46 8.47 12.07 4.46
N SER A 47 9.07 10.91 4.65
CA SER A 47 8.55 9.65 4.13
C SER A 47 8.00 8.79 5.27
N ILE A 48 6.96 8.03 5.00
CA ILE A 48 6.33 7.16 6.00
C ILE A 48 5.87 5.85 5.37
N TYR A 49 6.08 4.75 6.08
CA TYR A 49 5.80 3.39 5.63
C TYR A 49 5.17 2.59 6.75
N LEU A 50 4.22 1.72 6.42
CA LEU A 50 3.66 0.71 7.31
C LEU A 50 3.92 -0.66 6.69
N ALA A 51 4.53 -1.55 7.46
CA ALA A 51 4.77 -2.93 7.10
C ALA A 51 4.00 -3.86 8.04
N ILE A 52 3.45 -4.95 7.50
CA ILE A 52 2.99 -6.09 8.29
C ILE A 52 4.18 -7.06 8.37
N VAL A 53 4.68 -7.28 9.58
CA VAL A 53 5.96 -7.93 9.87
C VAL A 53 5.78 -9.40 10.19
N ASP A 54 4.69 -9.77 10.87
CA ASP A 54 4.41 -11.15 11.26
C ASP A 54 3.07 -11.62 10.70
N THR A 55 3.06 -12.87 10.28
CA THR A 55 2.05 -13.50 9.44
C THR A 55 1.60 -14.86 9.97
N GLU A 56 1.98 -15.20 11.22
CA GLU A 56 1.66 -16.50 11.84
C GLU A 56 0.17 -16.86 11.78
N ASN A 57 -0.73 -15.88 11.63
CA ASN A 57 -2.13 -16.10 11.32
C ASN A 57 -2.51 -15.65 9.90
N SER A 58 -3.29 -16.51 9.23
CA SER A 58 -3.86 -16.44 7.87
C SER A 58 -4.57 -15.12 7.50
N TRP A 59 -3.84 -14.02 7.45
CA TRP A 59 -4.26 -12.73 6.89
C TRP A 59 -4.21 -12.69 5.35
N LEU A 60 -3.90 -13.82 4.70
CA LEU A 60 -3.85 -14.03 3.23
C LEU A 60 -5.13 -13.58 2.49
N GLY A 61 -6.21 -13.30 3.23
CA GLY A 61 -7.48 -12.81 2.73
C GLY A 61 -7.83 -11.38 3.15
N ASN A 62 -7.08 -10.66 3.99
CA ASN A 62 -7.62 -9.40 4.50
C ASN A 62 -7.23 -8.21 3.65
N LEU A 63 -8.19 -7.33 3.36
CA LEU A 63 -7.91 -6.02 2.76
C LEU A 63 -7.61 -5.08 3.92
N CYS A 64 -6.34 -4.74 4.09
CA CYS A 64 -5.91 -3.71 5.03
C CYS A 64 -5.92 -2.37 4.31
N GLN A 65 -6.68 -1.37 4.77
CA GLN A 65 -6.61 0.00 4.27
C GLN A 65 -5.80 0.87 5.23
N LEU A 66 -4.79 1.55 4.69
CA LEU A 66 -3.97 2.52 5.41
C LEU A 66 -4.53 3.94 5.28
N GLN A 67 -4.69 4.64 6.41
CA GLN A 67 -4.87 6.09 6.41
C GLN A 67 -3.79 6.72 7.28
N ILE A 68 -3.00 7.62 6.70
CA ILE A 68 -2.00 8.39 7.45
C ILE A 68 -2.49 9.80 7.62
N VAL A 69 -2.64 10.20 8.88
CA VAL A 69 -3.19 11.50 9.26
C VAL A 69 -2.09 12.31 9.91
N PRO A 70 -1.68 13.45 9.33
CA PRO A 70 -0.90 14.41 10.07
C PRO A 70 -1.84 15.16 11.02
N VAL A 71 -1.50 15.18 12.31
CA VAL A 71 -2.32 15.88 13.32
C VAL A 71 -1.90 17.35 13.35
N ARG A 72 -2.81 18.24 12.94
CA ARG A 72 -2.62 19.70 13.05
C ARG A 72 -3.39 20.22 14.23
N SER A 73 -2.76 20.82 15.25
CA SER A 73 -3.42 21.58 16.34
C SER A 73 -4.91 21.21 16.59
N ASN A 74 -5.18 19.95 16.99
CA ASN A 74 -6.51 19.38 17.29
C ASN A 74 -7.51 19.15 16.13
N THR A 75 -7.07 19.17 14.87
CA THR A 75 -7.87 18.78 13.71
C THR A 75 -7.22 17.61 12.96
N ARG A 76 -7.98 16.53 12.76
CA ARG A 76 -7.60 15.41 11.90
C ARG A 76 -7.92 15.77 10.46
N GLN A 77 -6.90 16.07 9.64
CA GLN A 77 -7.07 16.08 8.19
C GLN A 77 -6.63 14.74 7.64
N VAL A 78 -7.60 13.92 7.24
CA VAL A 78 -7.33 12.68 6.53
C VAL A 78 -6.85 13.03 5.13
N LEU A 79 -5.55 12.88 4.87
CA LEU A 79 -5.07 12.77 3.50
C LEU A 79 -5.47 11.37 3.01
N ASP A 80 -6.44 11.30 2.10
CA ASP A 80 -6.97 10.03 1.57
C ASP A 80 -5.90 9.28 0.76
N HIS A 81 -5.15 8.44 1.47
CA HIS A 81 -4.00 7.73 0.97
C HIS A 81 -4.17 6.23 1.24
N SER A 82 -5.33 5.71 0.84
CA SER A 82 -5.66 4.29 0.94
C SER A 82 -4.71 3.40 0.13
N ARG A 83 -4.16 2.37 0.77
CA ARG A 83 -3.40 1.28 0.11
C ARG A 83 -3.87 -0.05 0.66
N ARG A 84 -3.99 -1.05 -0.24
CA ARG A 84 -4.42 -2.42 0.08
C ARG A 84 -3.23 -3.35 0.23
N PHE A 85 -3.10 -3.99 1.39
CA PHE A 85 -2.12 -5.06 1.58
C PHE A 85 -2.61 -6.36 0.94
N HIS A 86 -1.67 -7.19 0.50
CA HIS A 86 -1.91 -8.57 0.08
C HIS A 86 -0.70 -9.42 0.44
N ASP A 87 -0.84 -10.74 0.32
CA ASP A 87 0.13 -11.76 0.71
C ASP A 87 1.54 -11.55 0.12
N ILE A 88 1.64 -10.93 -1.05
CA ILE A 88 2.91 -10.66 -1.73
C ILE A 88 3.49 -9.29 -1.39
N LYS A 89 2.65 -8.31 -0.99
CA LYS A 89 3.09 -6.95 -0.70
C LYS A 89 2.62 -6.51 0.67
N THR A 90 3.51 -6.73 1.63
CA THR A 90 3.29 -6.52 3.05
C THR A 90 3.73 -5.15 3.54
N GLU A 91 4.32 -4.31 2.68
CA GLU A 91 4.74 -2.94 3.02
C GLU A 91 4.18 -1.92 2.01
N TRP A 92 3.62 -0.84 2.55
CA TRP A 92 3.16 0.31 1.80
C TRP A 92 3.58 1.62 2.46
N GLY A 93 3.79 2.65 1.66
CA GLY A 93 4.13 3.96 2.18
C GLY A 93 4.15 5.04 1.13
N PHE A 94 4.49 6.24 1.59
CA PHE A 94 4.55 7.46 0.80
C PHE A 94 5.95 8.03 0.95
N HIS A 95 6.71 7.95 -0.15
CA HIS A 95 8.06 8.49 -0.24
C HIS A 95 8.06 10.03 -0.17
N LYS A 96 7.00 10.68 -0.63
CA LYS A 96 6.78 12.13 -0.53
C LYS A 96 5.47 12.43 0.20
N PHE A 97 5.39 12.05 1.48
CA PHE A 97 4.17 12.19 2.27
C PHE A 97 3.85 13.65 2.61
N LEU A 98 4.82 14.34 3.21
CA LEU A 98 4.68 15.73 3.62
C LEU A 98 5.96 16.48 3.28
N SER A 99 5.88 17.58 2.53
CA SER A 99 7.09 18.36 2.21
C SER A 99 7.69 18.96 3.48
N LEU A 100 9.02 19.01 3.56
CA LEU A 100 9.72 19.63 4.70
C LEU A 100 9.33 21.11 4.83
N LYS A 101 9.18 21.81 3.70
CA LYS A 101 8.73 23.20 3.66
C LYS A 101 7.35 23.37 4.33
N SER A 102 6.41 22.48 4.05
CA SER A 102 5.08 22.51 4.67
C SER A 102 5.11 22.08 6.14
N PHE A 103 6.00 21.16 6.49
CA PHE A 103 6.15 20.69 7.87
C PHE A 103 6.73 21.76 8.80
N GLU A 104 7.73 22.51 8.34
CA GLU A 104 8.42 23.57 9.08
C GLU A 104 7.64 24.90 9.12
N ASP A 105 6.67 25.09 8.22
CA ASP A 105 5.77 26.25 8.24
C ASP A 105 4.80 26.13 9.42
N LEU A 106 5.07 26.91 10.48
CA LEU A 106 4.26 26.95 11.70
C LEU A 106 2.78 27.24 11.44
N SER A 107 2.43 27.96 10.36
CA SER A 107 1.03 28.21 10.00
C SER A 107 0.28 26.95 9.56
N GLN A 108 1.01 25.90 9.15
CA GLN A 108 0.43 24.60 8.80
C GLN A 108 0.13 23.75 10.05
N GLY A 109 0.68 24.07 11.22
CA GLY A 109 0.34 23.44 12.50
C GLY A 109 0.79 21.99 12.67
N TYR A 110 1.70 21.48 11.84
CA TYR A 110 2.23 20.11 11.94
C TYR A 110 3.31 19.94 13.02
N LEU A 111 4.01 21.01 13.35
CA LEU A 111 5.06 21.06 14.35
C LEU A 111 4.59 21.95 15.50
N VAL A 112 4.44 21.37 16.69
CA VAL A 112 4.04 22.06 17.92
C VAL A 112 5.04 21.69 19.01
N ASN A 113 5.73 22.67 19.57
CA ASN A 113 6.77 22.47 20.60
C ASN A 113 7.87 21.48 20.18
N ASP A 114 8.31 21.55 18.91
CA ASP A 114 9.28 20.61 18.31
C ASP A 114 8.80 19.15 18.27
N CYS A 115 7.50 18.92 18.47
CA CYS A 115 6.87 17.62 18.39
C CYS A 115 5.89 17.59 17.22
N CYS A 116 5.74 16.41 16.61
CA CYS A 116 4.73 16.13 15.62
C CYS A 116 4.15 14.74 15.86
N VAL A 117 2.91 14.52 15.42
CA VAL A 117 2.20 13.26 15.59
C VAL A 117 1.70 12.77 14.24
N PHE A 118 2.04 11.51 13.93
CA PHE A 118 1.54 10.79 12.77
C PHE A 118 0.61 9.68 13.25
N GLY A 119 -0.62 9.66 12.74
CA GLY A 119 -1.55 8.55 12.95
C GLY A 119 -1.50 7.57 11.77
N ALA A 120 -1.68 6.28 12.05
CA ALA A 120 -1.96 5.27 11.06
C ALA A 120 -3.21 4.48 11.48
N GLU A 121 -4.22 4.42 10.61
CA GLU A 121 -5.39 3.57 10.82
C GLU A 121 -5.33 2.37 9.89
N LEU A 122 -5.65 1.20 10.43
CA LEU A 122 -5.69 -0.08 9.73
C LEU A 122 -7.12 -0.59 9.77
N PHE A 123 -7.72 -0.80 8.61
CA PHE A 123 -9.03 -1.43 8.51
C PHE A 123 -8.86 -2.83 7.95
N VAL A 124 -9.10 -3.87 8.75
CA VAL A 124 -9.03 -5.26 8.31
C VAL A 124 -10.40 -5.69 7.80
N HIS A 125 -10.52 -5.94 6.50
CA HIS A 125 -11.75 -6.49 5.93
C HIS A 125 -11.56 -7.97 5.63
N GLU A 126 -12.43 -8.83 6.15
CA GLU A 126 -12.48 -10.24 5.77
C GLU A 126 -12.79 -10.40 4.27
N ARG A 127 -11.90 -11.05 3.50
CA ARG A 127 -12.29 -11.50 2.15
C ARG A 127 -13.28 -12.66 2.29
N ASN A 128 -14.56 -12.36 2.07
CA ASN A 128 -15.59 -13.36 1.79
C ASN A 128 -15.53 -13.92 0.35
N ALA A 129 -14.50 -13.58 -0.43
CA ALA A 129 -14.33 -14.09 -1.78
C ALA A 129 -13.78 -15.52 -1.74
N LYS A 130 -14.56 -16.50 -2.23
CA LYS A 130 -14.04 -17.84 -2.55
C LYS A 130 -12.81 -17.68 -3.44
N ARG A 131 -11.65 -18.09 -2.94
CA ARG A 131 -10.42 -18.14 -3.73
C ARG A 131 -10.58 -19.32 -4.70
N GLU A 132 -10.97 -19.03 -5.94
CA GLU A 132 -10.84 -20.01 -7.00
C GLU A 132 -9.34 -20.18 -7.26
N PHE A 133 -8.79 -21.30 -6.81
CA PHE A 133 -7.46 -21.71 -7.22
C PHE A 133 -7.58 -22.21 -8.65
N LEU A 134 -7.09 -21.43 -9.60
CA LEU A 134 -6.79 -21.97 -10.92
C LEU A 134 -5.66 -22.98 -10.73
N THR A 135 -6.00 -24.26 -10.80
CA THR A 135 -4.99 -25.31 -10.83
C THR A 135 -4.22 -25.14 -12.13
N MET A 136 -2.91 -24.86 -12.01
CA MET A 136 -2.04 -24.85 -13.16
C MET A 136 -2.06 -26.24 -13.77
N ILE A 137 -2.67 -26.37 -14.96
CA ILE A 137 -2.55 -27.59 -15.74
C ILE A 137 -1.05 -27.78 -15.97
N LYS A 138 -0.47 -28.84 -15.42
CA LYS A 138 0.90 -29.21 -15.75
C LYS A 138 0.88 -29.61 -17.21
N GLU A 139 1.46 -28.75 -18.03
CA GLU A 139 1.81 -29.06 -19.41
C GLU A 139 0.65 -29.29 -20.40
N PRO A 140 -0.28 -28.34 -20.58
CA PRO A 140 -1.36 -28.51 -21.55
C PRO A 140 -0.80 -28.65 -22.97
N LEU A 141 -1.40 -29.51 -23.80
CA LEU A 141 -1.19 -29.45 -25.25
C LEU A 141 -1.60 -28.03 -25.73
N ASN A 142 -0.80 -27.40 -26.59
CA ASN A 142 -0.99 -26.01 -27.07
C ASN A 142 -0.87 -24.92 -25.99
N ARG A 143 0.23 -24.93 -25.21
CA ARG A 143 0.53 -23.93 -24.17
C ARG A 143 0.57 -22.47 -24.66
N THR A 144 0.84 -22.29 -25.96
CA THR A 144 1.05 -20.97 -26.55
C THR A 144 0.15 -20.83 -27.76
N MET A 145 -0.74 -19.84 -27.74
CA MET A 145 -1.51 -19.43 -28.90
C MET A 145 -0.90 -18.13 -29.46
N PRO A 146 -0.14 -18.18 -30.57
CA PRO A 146 0.38 -16.97 -31.18
C PRO A 146 -0.76 -16.19 -31.85
N TRP A 147 -1.11 -15.03 -31.29
CA TRP A 147 -2.00 -14.08 -31.94
C TRP A 147 -1.18 -13.11 -32.80
N LYS A 148 -1.21 -13.31 -34.12
CA LYS A 148 -0.55 -12.42 -35.08
C LYS A 148 -1.54 -11.33 -35.51
N ILE A 149 -1.19 -10.07 -35.26
CA ILE A 149 -1.93 -8.92 -35.76
C ILE A 149 -1.21 -8.39 -37.00
N GLU A 150 -1.88 -8.45 -38.14
CA GLU A 150 -1.33 -7.97 -39.40
C GLU A 150 -1.77 -6.53 -39.66
N ASN A 151 -0.89 -5.73 -40.29
CA ASN A 151 -1.17 -4.35 -40.67
C ASN A 151 -1.66 -3.46 -39.51
N PHE A 152 -1.01 -3.57 -38.35
CA PHE A 152 -1.40 -2.87 -37.12
C PHE A 152 -1.60 -1.36 -37.30
N SER A 153 -0.78 -0.71 -38.13
CA SER A 153 -0.87 0.73 -38.44
C SER A 153 -2.12 1.14 -39.19
N SER A 154 -2.83 0.19 -39.80
CA SER A 154 -4.03 0.41 -40.60
C SER A 154 -5.32 0.02 -39.87
N LEU A 155 -5.22 -0.31 -38.58
CA LEU A 155 -6.37 -0.64 -37.74
C LEU A 155 -7.14 0.64 -37.37
N ASP A 156 -8.45 0.62 -37.59
CA ASP A 156 -9.38 1.74 -37.48
C ASP A 156 -10.45 1.56 -36.40
N LYS A 157 -10.53 0.38 -35.77
CA LYS A 157 -11.51 0.07 -34.72
C LYS A 157 -10.94 0.29 -33.32
N VAL A 158 -11.83 0.62 -32.38
CA VAL A 158 -11.51 0.78 -30.95
C VAL A 158 -11.16 -0.56 -30.28
N THR A 159 -11.63 -1.69 -30.82
CA THR A 159 -11.39 -3.01 -30.22
C THR A 159 -11.27 -4.10 -31.28
N TYR A 160 -10.26 -4.96 -31.13
CA TYR A 160 -10.04 -6.16 -31.93
C TYR A 160 -9.91 -7.35 -30.99
N TYR A 161 -10.65 -8.42 -31.28
CA TYR A 161 -10.65 -9.63 -30.48
C TYR A 161 -9.77 -10.69 -31.14
N SER A 162 -9.11 -11.50 -30.31
CA SER A 162 -8.43 -12.71 -30.79
C SER A 162 -9.47 -13.75 -31.25
N LYS A 163 -9.01 -14.82 -31.90
CA LYS A 163 -9.89 -15.98 -32.11
C LYS A 163 -10.07 -16.68 -30.76
N ILE A 164 -11.29 -17.09 -30.46
CA ILE A 164 -11.57 -17.90 -29.26
C ILE A 164 -10.67 -19.14 -29.30
N PHE A 165 -9.93 -19.40 -28.23
CA PHE A 165 -9.07 -20.57 -28.13
C PHE A 165 -9.26 -21.28 -26.79
N GLN A 166 -9.06 -22.59 -26.80
CA GLN A 166 -9.26 -23.44 -25.64
C GLN A 166 -7.91 -23.96 -25.13
N VAL A 167 -7.67 -23.79 -23.82
CA VAL A 167 -6.49 -24.33 -23.12
C VAL A 167 -7.00 -25.19 -21.97
N GLY A 168 -6.79 -26.50 -22.06
CA GLY A 168 -7.46 -27.45 -21.17
C GLY A 168 -8.99 -27.35 -21.28
N ASP A 169 -9.66 -27.16 -20.15
CA ASP A 169 -11.12 -27.01 -20.08
C ASP A 169 -11.59 -25.55 -20.11
N VAL A 170 -10.66 -24.60 -20.28
CA VAL A 170 -10.94 -23.16 -20.26
C VAL A 170 -10.98 -22.59 -21.67
N LYS A 171 -12.09 -21.91 -22.01
CA LYS A 171 -12.25 -21.14 -23.25
C LYS A 171 -11.89 -19.68 -23.02
N TRP A 172 -10.98 -19.16 -23.84
CA TRP A 172 -10.52 -17.77 -23.83
C TRP A 172 -11.24 -17.03 -24.95
N TYR A 173 -11.96 -15.95 -24.62
CA TYR A 173 -12.78 -15.14 -25.53
C TYR A 173 -12.11 -13.80 -25.87
#